data_AF-A0A1H1XVY3-F1
#
_entry.id   AF-A0A1H1XVY3-F1
#
_cell.length_a   1.000
_cell.length_b   1.000
_cell.length_c   1.000
_cell.angle_alpha   90.00
_cell.angle_beta   90.00
_cell.angle_gamma   90.00
#
_symmetry.space_group_name_H-M   'P 1'
#
loop_
_entity.id
_entity.type
_entity.pdbx_description
1 polymer ?
#
loop_
_entity_poly.entity_id
_entity_poly.type
_entity_poly.pdbx_seq_one_letter_code
_entity_poly.pdbx_strand_id
1 'polypeptide(L)'
;MPFLADDTRAALARAQELDAATPTPASALDRLSAVRTLIAALEADAASLTAVREALASGADWGEIGAAARLSPAAAKARWQGDDAAIAERQQASRKRSARPSAKPTDLPGLSVAEAADKLGVTAQAIYLRVTRGQLEAQTIELPDGRKYKRVFLPEG
;
A
#
# COMPACT_ATOMS: atom_id res chain seq x y z
N MET A 1 30.45 -14.17 6.08
CA MET A 1 29.89 -13.86 4.75
C MET A 1 29.20 -12.51 4.85
N PRO A 2 29.37 -11.59 3.89
CA PRO A 2 28.57 -10.36 3.85
C PRO A 2 27.09 -10.72 3.72
N PHE A 3 26.22 -10.01 4.44
CA PHE A 3 24.80 -10.36 4.52
C PHE A 3 23.96 -9.78 3.36
N LEU A 4 24.40 -8.67 2.76
CA LEU A 4 23.74 -8.04 1.62
C LEU A 4 24.07 -8.77 0.32
N ALA A 5 23.12 -8.82 -0.62
CA ALA A 5 23.38 -9.29 -1.98
C ALA A 5 24.34 -8.37 -2.74
N ASP A 6 24.97 -8.88 -3.79
CA ASP A 6 25.98 -8.16 -4.57
C ASP A 6 25.42 -6.86 -5.17
N ASP A 7 24.21 -6.91 -5.73
CA ASP A 7 23.52 -5.75 -6.30
C ASP A 7 23.24 -4.66 -5.26
N THR A 8 22.82 -5.05 -4.05
CA THR A 8 22.58 -4.12 -2.94
C THR A 8 23.87 -3.48 -2.46
N ARG A 9 24.97 -4.24 -2.40
CA ARG A 9 26.29 -3.68 -2.06
C ARG A 9 26.77 -2.72 -3.14
N ALA A 10 26.58 -3.04 -4.42
CA ALA A 10 26.91 -2.15 -5.52
C ALA A 10 26.10 -0.85 -5.49
N ALA A 11 24.80 -0.93 -5.23
CA ALA A 11 23.94 0.25 -5.07
C ALA A 11 24.35 1.12 -3.86
N LEU A 12 24.71 0.49 -2.74
CA LEU A 12 25.19 1.19 -1.55
C LEU A 12 26.52 1.89 -1.82
N ALA A 13 27.49 1.20 -2.42
CA ALA A 13 28.78 1.77 -2.79
C ALA A 13 28.60 2.97 -3.72
N ARG A 14 27.71 2.86 -4.71
CA ARG A 14 27.41 3.97 -5.63
C ARG A 14 26.83 5.19 -4.92
N ALA A 15 25.94 4.98 -3.96
CA ALA A 15 25.38 6.07 -3.16
C ALA A 15 26.46 6.76 -2.32
N GLN A 16 27.37 5.99 -1.72
CA GLN A 16 28.50 6.51 -0.93
C GLN A 16 29.50 7.31 -1.79
N GLU A 17 29.82 6.83 -2.99
CA GLU A 17 30.68 7.54 -3.93
C GLU A 17 30.12 8.92 -4.29
N LEU A 18 28.81 9.01 -4.54
CA LEU A 18 28.14 10.27 -4.88
C LEU A 18 28.03 11.22 -3.69
N ASP A 19 27.88 10.68 -2.47
CA ASP A 19 27.87 11.45 -1.23
C ASP A 19 29.26 12.04 -0.92
N ALA A 20 30.32 11.29 -1.21
CA ALA A 20 31.71 11.70 -1.01
C ALA A 20 32.28 12.57 -2.15
N ALA A 21 31.53 12.78 -3.24
CA ALA A 21 32.01 13.48 -4.44
C ALA A 21 32.38 14.94 -4.13
N THR A 22 33.68 15.22 -4.13
CA THR A 22 34.26 16.56 -3.89
C THR A 22 35.43 16.80 -4.87
N PRO A 23 35.69 18.05 -5.30
CA PRO A 23 34.99 19.31 -4.95
C PRO A 23 33.68 19.52 -5.74
N THR A 24 33.44 18.75 -6.79
CA THR A 24 32.23 18.86 -7.60
C THR A 24 31.18 17.89 -7.08
N PRO A 25 30.17 18.35 -6.33
CA PRO A 25 29.14 17.47 -5.81
C PRO A 25 28.30 16.86 -6.94
N ALA A 26 27.78 15.67 -6.67
CA ALA A 26 26.81 15.03 -7.54
C ALA A 26 25.59 15.93 -7.82
N SER A 27 25.06 15.85 -9.04
CA SER A 27 23.86 16.62 -9.39
C SER A 27 22.67 16.21 -8.52
N ALA A 28 21.63 17.04 -8.44
CA ALA A 28 20.41 16.69 -7.72
C ALA A 28 19.74 15.42 -8.29
N LEU A 29 19.79 15.23 -9.61
CA LEU A 29 19.21 14.07 -10.27
C LEU A 29 20.01 12.79 -9.99
N ASP A 30 21.35 12.87 -9.97
CA ASP A 30 22.19 11.71 -9.63
C ASP A 30 21.95 11.23 -8.20
N ARG A 31 21.85 12.18 -7.26
CA ARG A 31 21.53 11.88 -5.85
C ARG A 31 20.17 11.21 -5.71
N LEU A 32 19.14 11.75 -6.38
CA LEU A 32 17.81 11.16 -6.37
C LEU A 32 17.83 9.75 -6.98
N SER A 33 18.47 9.57 -8.13
CA SER A 33 18.57 8.27 -8.79
C SER A 33 19.27 7.24 -7.90
N ALA A 34 20.40 7.58 -7.29
CA ALA A 34 21.15 6.68 -6.42
C ALA A 34 20.34 6.26 -5.18
N VAL A 35 19.64 7.21 -4.53
CA VAL A 35 18.76 6.90 -3.40
C VAL A 35 17.64 5.96 -3.82
N ARG A 36 16.98 6.22 -4.96
CA ARG A 36 15.90 5.36 -5.46
C ARG A 36 16.40 3.96 -5.83
N THR A 37 17.57 3.85 -6.44
CA THR A 37 18.21 2.57 -6.76
C THR A 37 18.56 1.79 -5.50
N LEU A 38 19.14 2.44 -4.48
CA LEU A 38 19.46 1.80 -3.21
C LEU A 38 18.21 1.30 -2.48
N ILE A 39 17.13 2.10 -2.44
CA ILE A 39 15.86 1.67 -1.86
C ILE A 39 15.33 0.43 -2.58
N ALA A 40 15.31 0.43 -3.92
CA ALA A 40 14.81 -0.70 -4.70
C ALA A 40 15.66 -1.97 -4.46
N ALA A 41 16.99 -1.83 -4.37
CA ALA A 41 17.86 -2.95 -4.08
C ALA A 41 17.63 -3.52 -2.67
N LEU A 42 17.52 -2.65 -1.65
CA LEU A 42 17.21 -3.05 -0.27
C LEU A 42 15.85 -3.73 -0.14
N GLU A 43 14.84 -3.27 -0.89
CA GLU A 43 13.51 -3.89 -0.92
C GLU A 43 13.51 -5.27 -1.58
N ALA A 44 14.41 -5.52 -2.52
CA ALA A 44 14.56 -6.80 -3.21
C ALA A 44 15.52 -7.78 -2.50
N ASP A 45 16.34 -7.29 -1.57
CA ASP A 45 17.37 -8.07 -0.89
C ASP A 45 16.76 -9.13 0.05
N ALA A 46 17.23 -10.38 -0.08
CA ALA A 46 16.83 -11.48 0.78
C ALA A 46 17.38 -11.37 2.22
N ALA A 47 18.37 -10.51 2.47
CA ALA A 47 19.04 -10.29 3.74
C ALA A 47 18.08 -10.20 4.93
N SER A 48 17.01 -9.42 4.80
CA SER A 48 16.05 -9.23 5.90
C SER A 48 15.31 -10.53 6.24
N LEU A 49 14.91 -11.31 5.23
CA LEU A 49 14.23 -12.59 5.45
C LEU A 49 15.19 -13.65 6.00
N THR A 50 16.42 -13.69 5.50
CA THR A 50 17.48 -14.57 6.02
C THR A 50 17.75 -14.28 7.49
N ALA A 51 17.95 -13.02 7.88
CA ALA A 51 18.18 -12.64 9.26
C ALA A 51 17.00 -13.00 10.19
N VAL A 52 15.76 -12.83 9.72
CA VAL A 52 14.56 -13.24 10.48
C VAL A 52 14.52 -14.75 10.68
N ARG A 53 14.85 -15.53 9.65
CA ARG A 53 14.90 -17.00 9.73
C ARG A 53 15.99 -17.48 10.70
N GLU A 54 17.17 -16.88 10.63
CA GLU A 54 18.28 -17.17 11.56
C GLU A 54 17.89 -16.83 13.01
N ALA A 55 17.27 -15.67 13.23
CA ALA A 55 16.80 -15.26 14.55
C ALA A 55 15.78 -16.25 15.12
N LEU A 56 14.77 -16.64 14.34
CA LEU A 56 13.79 -17.66 14.74
C LEU A 56 14.46 -19.02 15.03
N ALA A 57 15.43 -19.42 14.21
CA ALA A 57 16.18 -20.66 14.42
C ALA A 57 17.04 -20.62 15.71
N SER A 58 17.52 -19.44 16.10
CA SER A 58 18.21 -19.21 17.39
C SER A 58 17.28 -19.06 18.59
N GLY A 59 15.95 -19.15 18.39
CA GLY A 59 14.95 -19.09 19.46
C GLY A 59 14.43 -17.69 19.77
N ALA A 60 14.74 -16.69 18.95
CA ALA A 60 14.16 -15.35 19.11
C ALA A 60 12.65 -15.38 18.87
N ASP A 61 11.92 -14.52 19.56
CA ASP A 61 10.48 -14.40 19.38
C ASP A 61 10.09 -13.25 18.42
N TRP A 62 8.80 -13.20 18.03
CA TRP A 62 8.29 -12.15 17.15
C TRP A 62 8.29 -10.76 17.78
N GLY A 63 8.39 -10.67 19.12
CA GLY A 63 8.56 -9.42 19.85
C GLY A 63 9.93 -8.82 19.60
N GLU A 64 10.99 -9.62 19.77
CA GLU A 64 12.38 -9.23 19.52
C GLU A 64 12.60 -8.87 18.05
N ILE A 65 12.08 -9.69 17.13
CA ILE A 65 12.15 -9.42 15.68
C ILE A 65 11.41 -8.13 15.32
N GLY A 66 10.22 -7.92 15.90
CA GLY A 66 9.46 -6.68 15.71
C GLY A 66 10.24 -5.45 16.18
N ALA A 67 10.84 -5.52 17.37
CA ALA A 67 11.65 -4.44 17.92
C ALA A 67 12.86 -4.11 17.02
N ALA A 68 13.61 -5.11 16.56
CA ALA A 68 14.74 -4.92 15.64
C ALA A 68 14.31 -4.30 14.31
N ALA A 69 13.15 -4.71 13.79
CA ALA A 69 12.59 -4.22 12.53
C ALA A 69 11.81 -2.89 12.65
N ARG A 70 11.65 -2.34 13.86
CA ARG A 70 10.75 -1.20 14.15
C ARG A 70 9.31 -1.45 13.70
N LEU A 71 8.81 -2.66 13.92
CA LEU A 71 7.46 -3.10 13.61
C LEU A 71 6.78 -3.64 14.87
N SER A 72 5.44 -3.64 14.89
CA SER A 72 4.73 -4.43 15.89
C SER A 72 4.99 -5.93 15.66
N PRO A 73 4.90 -6.78 16.70
CA PRO A 73 5.13 -8.22 16.54
C PRO A 73 4.19 -8.85 15.50
N ALA A 74 2.93 -8.38 15.47
CA ALA A 74 1.94 -8.81 14.49
C ALA A 74 2.31 -8.40 13.06
N ALA A 75 2.83 -7.19 12.86
CA ALA A 75 3.27 -6.72 11.55
C ALA A 75 4.51 -7.47 11.05
N ALA A 76 5.48 -7.76 11.94
CA ALA A 76 6.65 -8.57 11.61
C ALA A 76 6.23 -10.00 11.20
N LYS A 77 5.35 -10.63 11.98
CA LYS A 77 4.79 -11.95 11.68
C LYS A 77 4.03 -11.95 10.35
N ALA A 78 3.16 -10.98 10.11
CA ALA A 78 2.45 -10.86 8.84
C ALA A 78 3.38 -10.66 7.63
N ARG A 79 4.55 -10.05 7.84
CA ARG A 79 5.54 -9.80 6.78
C ARG A 79 6.38 -11.03 6.45
N TRP A 80 6.84 -11.78 7.46
CA TRP A 80 7.89 -12.80 7.30
C TRP A 80 7.51 -14.21 7.74
N GLN A 81 6.31 -14.42 8.28
CA GLN A 81 5.85 -15.78 8.58
C GLN A 81 5.52 -16.54 7.28
N GLY A 82 6.05 -17.76 7.19
CA GLY A 82 5.80 -18.70 6.09
C GLY A 82 7.08 -19.04 5.31
N ASP A 83 6.92 -19.87 4.29
CA ASP A 83 7.94 -20.13 3.29
C ASP A 83 8.00 -19.01 2.22
N ASP A 84 8.98 -19.07 1.32
CA ASP A 84 9.18 -18.06 0.29
C ASP A 84 7.97 -17.93 -0.65
N ALA A 85 7.30 -19.06 -0.95
CA ALA A 85 6.13 -19.09 -1.80
C ALA A 85 4.94 -18.36 -1.16
N ALA A 86 4.64 -18.63 0.10
CA ALA A 86 3.55 -18.00 0.84
C ALA A 86 3.80 -16.49 1.05
N ILE A 87 5.06 -16.10 1.27
CA ILE A 87 5.44 -14.67 1.38
C ILE A 87 5.28 -13.98 0.03
N ALA A 88 5.77 -14.58 -1.06
CA ALA A 88 5.65 -14.03 -2.41
C ALA A 88 4.18 -13.88 -2.83
N GLU A 89 3.33 -14.88 -2.56
CA GLU A 89 1.90 -14.83 -2.83
C GLU A 89 1.22 -13.67 -2.09
N ARG A 90 1.54 -13.48 -0.79
CA ARG A 90 1.00 -12.38 0.03
C ARG A 90 1.41 -11.01 -0.52
N GLN A 91 2.65 -10.87 -0.97
CA GLN A 91 3.14 -9.64 -1.59
C GLN A 91 2.43 -9.36 -2.92
N GLN A 92 2.26 -10.38 -3.77
CA GLN A 92 1.53 -10.26 -5.03
C GLN A 92 0.05 -9.89 -4.79
N ALA A 93 -0.61 -10.52 -3.81
CA ALA A 93 -1.99 -10.21 -3.44
C ALA A 93 -2.15 -8.75 -2.97
N SER A 94 -1.18 -8.24 -2.21
CA SER A 94 -1.15 -6.84 -1.77
C SER A 94 -0.97 -5.87 -2.95
N ARG A 95 -0.05 -6.19 -3.89
CA ARG A 95 0.15 -5.40 -5.12
C ARG A 95 -1.11 -5.37 -5.98
N LYS A 96 -1.79 -6.51 -6.16
CA LYS A 96 -3.07 -6.62 -6.89
C LYS A 96 -4.18 -5.76 -6.27
N ARG A 97 -4.24 -5.65 -4.94
CA ARG A 97 -5.19 -4.75 -4.25
C ARG A 97 -4.87 -3.27 -4.50
N SER A 98 -3.59 -2.89 -4.50
CA SER A 98 -3.17 -1.50 -4.76
C SER A 98 -3.32 -1.05 -6.21
N ALA A 99 -3.19 -1.99 -7.16
CA ALA A 99 -3.26 -1.72 -8.60
C ALA A 99 -4.70 -1.69 -9.14
N ARG A 100 -5.71 -1.99 -8.32
CA ARG A 100 -7.10 -1.92 -8.75
C ARG A 100 -7.45 -0.45 -8.96
N PRO A 101 -7.80 -0.01 -10.19
CA PRO A 101 -8.21 1.36 -10.41
C PRO A 101 -9.39 1.67 -9.50
N SER A 102 -9.24 2.65 -8.60
CA SER A 102 -10.36 3.28 -7.90
C SER A 102 -11.14 4.16 -8.89
N ALA A 103 -11.45 3.65 -10.07
CA ALA A 103 -12.35 4.30 -10.99
C ALA A 103 -13.76 4.00 -10.50
N LYS A 104 -14.28 4.94 -9.70
CA LYS A 104 -15.72 5.05 -9.46
C LYS A 104 -16.37 5.13 -10.84
N PRO A 105 -17.28 4.22 -11.20
CA PRO A 105 -17.95 4.30 -12.49
C PRO A 105 -18.72 5.63 -12.56
N THR A 106 -18.35 6.50 -13.50
CA THR A 106 -18.95 7.83 -13.67
C THR A 106 -20.32 7.77 -14.35
N ASP A 107 -20.58 6.70 -15.09
CA ASP A 107 -21.75 6.60 -15.98
C ASP A 107 -22.94 5.87 -15.34
N LEU A 108 -22.92 5.69 -14.01
CA LEU A 108 -24.05 5.09 -13.31
C LEU A 108 -25.19 6.11 -13.15
N PRO A 109 -26.46 5.73 -13.33
CA PRO A 109 -27.58 6.63 -13.08
C PRO A 109 -27.68 7.02 -11.60
N GLY A 110 -28.25 8.19 -11.33
CA GLY A 110 -28.35 8.76 -9.98
C GLY A 110 -27.03 9.32 -9.44
N LEU A 111 -27.04 9.79 -8.20
CA LEU A 111 -25.87 10.33 -7.49
C LEU A 111 -25.35 9.33 -6.47
N SER A 112 -24.06 9.30 -6.18
CA SER A 112 -23.57 8.63 -4.97
C SER A 112 -24.08 9.38 -3.74
N VAL A 113 -24.05 8.71 -2.57
CA VAL A 113 -24.45 9.34 -1.31
C VAL A 113 -23.66 10.63 -1.03
N ALA A 114 -22.35 10.63 -1.33
CA ALA A 114 -21.51 11.82 -1.19
C ALA A 114 -21.92 12.94 -2.15
N GLU A 115 -22.10 12.63 -3.45
CA GLU A 115 -22.56 13.62 -4.44
C GLU A 115 -23.94 14.20 -4.10
N ALA A 116 -24.87 13.38 -3.59
CA ALA A 116 -26.17 13.85 -3.13
C ALA A 116 -26.07 14.72 -1.88
N ALA A 117 -25.17 14.38 -0.95
CA ALA A 117 -24.90 15.16 0.26
C ALA A 117 -24.34 16.54 -0.10
N ASP A 118 -23.36 16.59 -1.00
CA ASP A 118 -22.76 17.83 -1.50
C ASP A 118 -23.80 18.70 -2.21
N LYS A 119 -24.61 18.11 -3.10
CA LYS A 119 -25.65 18.83 -3.86
C LYS A 119 -26.75 19.39 -2.96
N LEU A 120 -27.06 18.73 -1.84
CA LEU A 120 -28.09 19.15 -0.90
C LEU A 120 -27.55 19.96 0.30
N GLY A 121 -26.23 20.17 0.38
CA GLY A 121 -25.60 20.89 1.49
C GLY A 121 -25.77 20.19 2.85
N VAL A 122 -25.78 18.85 2.87
CA VAL A 122 -25.98 18.06 4.10
C VAL A 122 -24.89 16.99 4.25
N THR A 123 -24.88 16.28 5.38
CA THR A 123 -23.95 15.16 5.58
C THR A 123 -24.43 13.88 4.88
N ALA A 124 -23.50 12.97 4.55
CA ALA A 124 -23.83 11.65 4.02
C ALA A 124 -24.81 10.87 4.92
N GLN A 125 -24.68 11.01 6.25
CA GLN A 125 -25.59 10.41 7.22
C GLN A 125 -27.02 10.95 7.09
N ALA A 126 -27.18 12.25 6.80
CA ALA A 126 -28.48 12.84 6.55
C ALA A 126 -29.14 12.26 5.28
N ILE A 127 -28.36 11.97 4.24
CA ILE A 127 -28.86 11.29 3.04
C ILE A 127 -29.35 9.88 3.37
N TYR A 128 -28.57 9.08 4.11
CA TYR A 128 -29.02 7.76 4.55
C TYR A 128 -30.33 7.83 5.33
N LEU A 129 -30.44 8.80 6.25
CA LEU A 129 -31.65 9.00 7.04
C LEU A 129 -32.87 9.37 6.17
N ARG A 130 -32.69 10.29 5.21
CA ARG A 130 -33.75 10.66 4.25
C ARG A 130 -34.20 9.48 3.39
N VAL A 131 -33.27 8.65 2.94
CA VAL A 131 -33.59 7.40 2.23
C VAL A 131 -34.40 6.45 3.12
N THR A 132 -33.98 6.23 4.37
CA THR A 132 -34.72 5.36 5.30
C THR A 132 -36.12 5.88 5.65
N ARG A 133 -36.31 7.20 5.59
CA ARG A 133 -37.61 7.87 5.81
C ARG A 133 -38.48 7.95 4.56
N GLY A 134 -38.04 7.37 3.44
CA GLY A 134 -38.76 7.42 2.16
C GLY A 134 -38.78 8.82 1.51
N GLN A 135 -37.93 9.74 1.95
CA GLN A 135 -37.84 11.11 1.44
C GLN A 135 -36.92 11.22 0.21
N LEU A 136 -36.06 10.23 0.01
CA LEU A 136 -35.18 10.12 -1.15
C LEU A 136 -35.21 8.67 -1.64
N GLU A 137 -35.23 8.50 -2.96
CA GLU A 137 -35.11 7.18 -3.56
C GLU A 137 -33.64 6.78 -3.65
N ALA A 138 -33.34 5.52 -3.31
CA ALA A 138 -32.02 4.96 -3.53
C ALA A 138 -32.10 3.54 -4.07
N GLN A 139 -31.25 3.25 -5.05
CA GLN A 139 -31.13 1.93 -5.66
C GLN A 139 -29.69 1.44 -5.53
N THR A 140 -29.52 0.13 -5.44
CA THR A 140 -28.19 -0.49 -5.50
C THR A 140 -27.99 -1.04 -6.89
N ILE A 141 -26.99 -0.52 -7.60
CA ILE A 141 -26.63 -0.97 -8.94
C ILE A 141 -25.46 -1.95 -8.80
N GLU A 142 -25.64 -3.15 -9.36
CA GLU A 142 -24.61 -4.17 -9.45
C GLU A 142 -24.00 -4.16 -10.86
N LEU A 143 -22.68 -4.00 -10.94
CA LEU A 143 -21.94 -4.06 -12.21
C LEU A 143 -21.68 -5.52 -12.63
N PRO A 144 -21.37 -5.77 -13.91
CA PRO A 144 -21.00 -7.11 -14.40
C PRO A 144 -19.82 -7.75 -13.67
N ASP A 145 -18.97 -6.94 -13.02
CA ASP A 145 -17.83 -7.40 -12.21
C ASP A 145 -18.16 -7.66 -10.72
N GLY A 146 -19.46 -7.65 -10.36
CA GLY A 146 -19.97 -7.90 -9.02
C GLY A 146 -19.86 -6.72 -8.05
N ARG A 147 -19.35 -5.55 -8.48
CA ARG A 147 -19.31 -4.36 -7.63
C ARG A 147 -20.71 -3.77 -7.45
N LYS A 148 -21.07 -3.43 -6.21
CA LYS A 148 -22.36 -2.83 -5.85
C LYS A 148 -22.19 -1.37 -5.45
N TYR A 149 -22.96 -0.49 -6.04
CA TYR A 149 -22.95 0.95 -5.74
C TYR A 149 -24.34 1.44 -5.35
N LYS A 150 -24.44 2.15 -4.23
CA LYS A 150 -25.66 2.83 -3.84
C LYS A 150 -25.79 4.15 -4.58
N ARG A 151 -26.88 4.32 -5.32
CA ARG A 151 -27.23 5.53 -6.09
C ARG A 151 -28.51 6.13 -5.54
N VAL A 152 -28.50 7.44 -5.36
CA VAL A 152 -29.56 8.27 -4.78
C VAL A 152 -30.14 9.12 -5.90
N PHE A 153 -31.46 9.11 -6.02
CA PHE A 153 -32.19 9.89 -6.99
C PHE A 153 -32.88 11.04 -6.24
N LEU A 154 -32.60 12.27 -6.70
CA LEU A 154 -33.25 13.45 -6.17
C LEU A 154 -34.57 13.65 -6.92
N PRO A 155 -35.67 14.01 -6.25
CA PRO A 155 -36.89 14.39 -6.94
C PRO A 155 -36.58 15.57 -7.87
N GLU A 156 -37.10 15.54 -9.10
CA GLU A 156 -37.04 16.70 -9.99
C GLU A 156 -37.78 17.86 -9.32
N GLY A 157 -37.13 19.02 -9.26
CA GLY A 157 -37.68 20.25 -8.70
C GLY A 157 -38.59 20.97 -9.67
#